data_AF-A0A2S1SI49-F1
#
_entry.id   AF-A0A2S1SI49-F1
#
_cell.length_a   1.000
_cell.length_b   1.000
_cell.length_c   1.000
_cell.angle_alpha   90.00
_cell.angle_beta   90.00
_cell.angle_gamma   90.00
#
_symmetry.space_group_name_H-M   'P 1'
#
loop_
_entity.id
_entity.type
_entity.pdbx_description
1 polymer ?
#
loop_
_entity_poly.entity_id
_entity_poly.type
_entity_poly.pdbx_seq_one_letter_code
_entity_poly.pdbx_strand_id
1 'polypeptide(L)'
;MNKNTKVKLISFSGRQSAEQKIHAENDYWKLIGEIGVVVDETRNSYGRLLVLFDSDLDGFGVANHNPVKHSLWIMPEDLEIVP
;
A
#
# COMPACT_ATOMS: atom_id res chain seq x y z
N MET A 1 -10.95 4.25 8.19
CA MET A 1 -9.87 5.26 8.06
C MET A 1 -10.39 6.31 7.11
N ASN A 2 -10.21 7.58 7.46
CA ASN A 2 -10.81 8.69 6.72
C ASN A 2 -9.84 9.19 5.65
N LYS A 3 -10.33 10.00 4.71
CA LYS A 3 -9.47 10.70 3.76
C LYS A 3 -8.41 11.53 4.51
N ASN A 4 -7.21 11.61 3.95
CA ASN A 4 -6.06 12.30 4.53
C ASN A 4 -5.51 11.69 5.84
N THR A 5 -6.00 10.52 6.27
CA THR A 5 -5.39 9.79 7.39
C THR A 5 -3.98 9.36 7.00
N LYS A 6 -2.97 9.75 7.79
CA LYS A 6 -1.60 9.29 7.61
C LYS A 6 -1.47 7.87 8.16
N VAL A 7 -0.89 6.97 7.36
CA VAL A 7 -0.82 5.54 7.65
C VAL A 7 0.55 4.98 7.30
N LYS A 8 0.93 3.91 7.97
CA LYS A 8 2.11 3.10 7.68
C LYS A 8 1.67 1.71 7.23
N LEU A 9 2.30 1.17 6.20
CA LEU A 9 2.10 -0.22 5.79
C LEU A 9 2.83 -1.16 6.76
N ILE A 10 2.10 -2.02 7.46
CA ILE A 10 2.67 -2.96 8.46
C ILE A 10 2.71 -4.42 7.97
N SER A 11 1.88 -4.74 6.99
CA SER A 11 1.86 -6.03 6.29
C SER A 11 1.30 -5.82 4.89
N PHE A 12 1.35 -6.84 4.03
CA PHE A 12 0.65 -6.83 2.75
C PHE A 12 -0.05 -8.17 2.53
N SER A 13 -1.36 -8.13 2.31
CA SER A 13 -2.24 -9.31 2.27
C SER A 13 -2.09 -10.17 3.54
N GLY A 14 -1.97 -9.52 4.71
CA GLY A 14 -1.87 -10.17 6.01
C GLY A 14 -0.51 -10.77 6.35
N ARG A 15 0.55 -10.46 5.59
CA ARG A 15 1.89 -11.04 5.80
C ARG A 15 3.00 -10.00 5.76
N GLN A 16 4.10 -10.28 6.47
CA GLN A 16 5.28 -9.41 6.51
C GLN A 16 6.33 -9.71 5.42
N SER A 17 6.15 -10.78 4.65
CA SER A 17 7.00 -11.14 3.51
C SER A 17 6.25 -12.05 2.54
N ALA A 18 6.78 -12.17 1.33
CA ALA A 18 6.26 -13.08 0.31
C ALA A 18 6.59 -14.56 0.66
N GLU A 19 5.66 -15.48 0.42
CA GLU A 19 5.86 -16.92 0.69
C GLU A 19 6.61 -17.69 -0.41
N GLN A 20 6.69 -17.13 -1.61
CA GLN A 20 7.24 -17.80 -2.79
C GLN A 20 8.10 -16.84 -3.61
N LYS A 21 8.87 -17.38 -4.56
CA LYS A 21 9.55 -16.56 -5.57
C LYS A 21 8.49 -15.81 -6.38
N ILE A 22 8.30 -14.55 -6.04
CA ILE A 22 7.46 -13.62 -6.79
C ILE A 22 8.34 -12.82 -7.75
N HIS A 23 7.74 -12.38 -8.86
CA HIS A 23 8.39 -11.45 -9.77
C HIS A 23 8.67 -10.14 -9.04
N ALA A 24 9.83 -9.53 -9.32
CA ALA A 24 10.29 -8.35 -8.59
C ALA A 24 9.32 -7.18 -8.66
N GLU A 25 8.61 -7.03 -9.78
CA GLU A 25 7.60 -6.00 -9.99
C GLU A 25 6.29 -6.24 -9.22
N ASN A 26 6.07 -7.47 -8.73
CA ASN A 26 4.90 -7.82 -7.92
C ASN A 26 5.23 -7.92 -6.42
N ASP A 27 6.47 -7.58 -6.04
CA ASP A 27 6.94 -7.63 -4.65
C ASP A 27 6.60 -6.37 -3.85
N TYR A 28 5.30 -6.21 -3.58
CA TYR A 28 4.78 -5.10 -2.79
C TYR A 28 5.13 -5.21 -1.30
N TRP A 29 5.63 -6.36 -0.80
CA TRP A 29 6.12 -6.48 0.58
C TRP A 29 7.33 -5.58 0.85
N LYS A 30 8.07 -5.19 -0.20
CA LYS A 30 9.15 -4.19 -0.11
C LYS A 30 8.69 -2.82 0.42
N LEU A 31 7.40 -2.52 0.33
CA LEU A 31 6.82 -1.26 0.80
C LEU A 31 6.45 -1.30 2.29
N ILE A 32 6.62 -2.43 2.98
CA ILE A 32 6.33 -2.51 4.41
C ILE A 32 7.29 -1.59 5.15
N GLY A 33 6.73 -0.74 6.01
CA GLY A 33 7.45 0.33 6.68
C GLY A 33 7.20 1.69 6.07
N GLU A 34 6.84 1.76 4.79
CA GLU A 34 6.58 3.00 4.08
C GLU A 34 5.31 3.68 4.59
N ILE A 35 5.35 5.00 4.55
CA ILE A 35 4.29 5.88 5.03
C ILE A 35 3.56 6.45 3.82
N GLY A 36 2.25 6.63 3.99
CA GLY A 36 1.42 7.29 2.99
C GLY A 36 0.17 7.89 3.61
N VAL A 37 -0.73 8.28 2.73
CA VAL A 37 -1.99 8.93 3.06
C VAL A 37 -3.15 8.22 2.36
N VAL A 38 -4.24 8.04 3.09
CA VAL A 38 -5.50 7.53 2.52
C VAL A 38 -6.07 8.58 1.54
N VAL A 39 -6.15 8.21 0.26
CA VAL A 39 -6.60 9.11 -0.81
C VAL A 39 -8.09 9.45 -0.67
N ASP A 40 -8.90 8.45 -0.30
CA ASP A 40 -10.34 8.58 -0.08
C ASP A 40 -10.86 7.46 0.85
N GLU A 41 -12.05 7.67 1.41
CA GLU A 41 -12.75 6.69 2.26
C GLU A 41 -13.41 5.56 1.44
N THR A 42 -13.57 5.80 0.14
CA THR A 42 -14.14 4.84 -0.80
C THR A 42 -13.25 3.60 -0.92
N ARG A 43 -13.83 2.44 -0.60
CA ARG A 43 -13.18 1.15 -0.79
C ARG A 43 -13.47 0.60 -2.19
N ASN A 44 -12.51 -0.11 -2.77
CA ASN A 44 -12.78 -0.88 -3.99
C ASN A 44 -13.66 -2.11 -3.70
N SER A 45 -14.03 -2.87 -4.73
CA SER A 45 -14.87 -4.08 -4.61
C SER A 45 -14.29 -5.18 -3.71
N TYR A 46 -13.00 -5.10 -3.36
CA TYR A 46 -12.31 -6.01 -2.45
C TYR A 46 -12.13 -5.44 -1.04
N GLY A 47 -12.75 -4.30 -0.72
CA GLY A 47 -12.69 -3.68 0.59
C GLY A 47 -11.40 -2.93 0.90
N ARG A 48 -10.52 -2.72 -0.10
CA ARG A 48 -9.22 -2.06 0.05
C ARG A 48 -9.33 -0.54 -0.06
N LEU A 49 -8.46 0.17 0.66
CA LEU A 49 -8.27 1.62 0.57
C LEU A 49 -7.14 1.95 -0.39
N LEU A 50 -7.25 3.05 -1.13
CA LEU A 50 -6.15 3.56 -1.94
C LEU A 50 -5.24 4.40 -1.04
N VAL A 51 -4.00 3.98 -0.90
CA VAL A 51 -2.97 4.70 -0.14
C VAL A 51 -1.97 5.29 -1.12
N LEU A 52 -1.76 6.60 -1.05
CA LEU A 52 -0.70 7.31 -1.78
C LEU A 52 0.53 7.39 -0.87
N PHE A 53 1.64 6.78 -1.28
CA PHE A 53 2.86 6.75 -0.48
C PHE A 53 3.65 8.06 -0.61
N ASP A 54 4.30 8.46 0.49
CA ASP A 54 5.23 9.60 0.51
C ASP A 54 6.49 9.31 -0.34
N SER A 55 6.84 8.03 -0.49
CA SER A 55 7.98 7.55 -1.25
C SER A 55 7.69 7.33 -2.74
N ASP A 56 8.71 7.51 -3.57
CA ASP A 56 8.66 7.17 -4.99
C ASP A 56 8.69 5.65 -5.19
N LEU A 57 7.52 5.07 -5.46
CA LEU A 57 7.37 3.64 -5.71
C LEU A 57 8.19 3.13 -6.92
N ASP A 58 8.56 3.99 -7.88
CA ASP A 58 9.35 3.58 -9.04
C ASP A 58 10.75 3.10 -8.58
N GLY A 59 11.28 3.67 -7.49
CA GLY A 59 12.55 3.26 -6.88
C GLY A 59 12.55 1.85 -6.28
N PHE A 60 11.37 1.30 -5.97
CA PHE A 60 11.20 -0.07 -5.49
C PHE A 60 11.08 -1.09 -6.63
N GLY A 61 10.93 -0.60 -7.87
CA GLY A 61 10.75 -1.44 -9.06
C GLY A 61 9.45 -2.21 -9.07
N VAL A 62 8.44 -1.78 -8.31
CA VAL A 62 7.11 -2.40 -8.27
C VAL A 62 6.23 -1.85 -9.39
N ALA A 63 5.34 -2.68 -9.93
CA ALA A 63 4.41 -2.27 -10.94
C ALA A 63 3.38 -1.27 -10.37
N ASN A 64 2.95 -0.32 -11.20
CA ASN A 64 1.87 0.59 -10.86
C ASN A 64 0.74 0.46 -11.87
N HIS A 65 -0.37 -0.13 -11.40
CA HIS A 65 -1.61 -0.24 -12.16
C HIS A 65 -2.74 0.58 -11.53
N ASN A 66 -2.40 1.46 -10.60
CA ASN A 66 -3.35 2.19 -9.78
C ASN A 66 -3.74 3.52 -10.46
N PRO A 67 -4.96 4.03 -10.21
CA PRO A 67 -5.44 5.26 -10.85
C PRO A 67 -4.61 6.50 -10.49
N VAL A 68 -3.83 6.44 -9.40
CA VAL A 68 -2.93 7.50 -8.95
C VAL A 68 -1.50 6.96 -8.90
N LYS A 69 -0.54 7.71 -9.45
CA LYS A 69 0.88 7.33 -9.39
C LYS A 69 1.34 7.24 -7.93
N HIS A 70 2.26 6.32 -7.62
CA HIS A 70 2.77 6.07 -6.27
C HIS A 70 1.71 5.66 -5.23
N SER A 71 0.58 5.14 -5.70
CA SER A 71 -0.47 4.61 -4.82
C SER A 71 -0.60 3.09 -4.94
N LEU A 72 -1.20 2.45 -3.94
CA LEU A 72 -1.56 1.04 -3.94
C LEU A 72 -2.87 0.78 -3.19
N TRP A 73 -3.64 -0.20 -3.66
CA TRP A 73 -4.83 -0.69 -2.94
C TRP A 73 -4.42 -1.63 -1.80
N ILE A 74 -4.66 -1.22 -0.56
CA ILE A 74 -4.24 -1.91 0.66
C ILE A 74 -5.44 -2.32 1.52
N MET A 75 -5.39 -3.49 2.16
CA MET A 75 -6.38 -3.89 3.16
C MET A 75 -6.23 -3.00 4.41
N PRO A 76 -7.29 -2.44 5.00
CA PRO A 76 -7.13 -1.56 6.16
C PRO A 76 -6.46 -2.23 7.37
N GLU A 77 -6.56 -3.55 7.47
CA GLU A 77 -5.93 -4.36 8.51
C GLU A 77 -4.40 -4.46 8.33
N ASP A 78 -3.89 -4.17 7.13
CA ASP A 78 -2.47 -4.08 6.80
C ASP A 78 -1.86 -2.68 7.10
N LEU A 79 -2.66 -1.76 7.65
CA LEU A 79 -2.29 -0.37 7.90
C LEU A 79 -2.34 -0.02 9.39
N GLU A 80 -1.38 0.78 9.83
CA GLU A 80 -1.36 1.43 11.14
C GLU A 80 -1.50 2.94 10.96
N ILE A 81 -2.39 3.58 11.74
CA ILE A 81 -2.51 5.05 11.73
C ILE A 81 -1.28 5.63 12.43
N VAL A 82 -0.62 6.58 11.78
CA VAL A 82 0.53 7.30 12.36
C VAL A 82 0.17 8.76 12.65
N PRO A 83 0.76 9.37 13.70
CA PRO A 83 0.54 10.78 14.04
C PRO A 83 0.98 11.76 12.95
#